data_AF-A0A7X1KP17-F1
#
_entry.id   AF-A0A7X1KP17-F1
#
_cell.length_a   1.000
_cell.length_b   1.000
_cell.length_c   1.000
_cell.angle_alpha   90.00
_cell.angle_beta   90.00
_cell.angle_gamma   90.00
#
_symmetry.space_group_name_H-M   'P 1'
#
loop_
_entity.id
_entity.type
_entity.pdbx_description
1 polymer ?
#
loop_
_entity_poly.entity_id
_entity_poly.type
_entity_poly.pdbx_seq_one_letter_code
_entity_poly.pdbx_strand_id
1 'polypeptide(L)' 'MDLNHAYAAHQHALMRADDALSPGDRHRHLSRADALAGRISLFQHTLGAAAACAWSMHQLATPPVA' A
#
# COMPACT_ATOMS: atom_id res chain seq x y z
N MET A 1 7.95 -6.07 -0.47
CA MET A 1 7.26 -5.48 -1.63
C MET A 1 7.97 -4.19 -1.98
N ASP A 2 8.09 -3.85 -3.27
CA ASP A 2 8.42 -2.49 -3.69
C ASP A 2 7.13 -1.67 -3.79
N LEU A 3 7.01 -0.65 -2.95
CA LEU A 3 5.81 0.18 -2.84
C LEU A 3 5.61 1.04 -4.09
N ASN A 4 6.68 1.56 -4.69
CA ASN A 4 6.58 2.40 -5.88
C ASN A 4 6.13 1.58 -7.09
N HIS A 5 6.69 0.38 -7.25
CA HIS A 5 6.24 -0.56 -8.27
C HIS A 5 4.77 -0.94 -8.08
N ALA A 6 4.33 -1.18 -6.85
CA ALA A 6 2.93 -1.51 -6.56
C ALA A 6 1.98 -0.35 -6.89
N TYR A 7 2.36 0.90 -6.57
CA TYR A 7 1.60 2.09 -6.94
C TYR A 7 1.55 2.28 -8.46
N ALA A 8 2.68 2.15 -9.16
CA ALA A 8 2.73 2.26 -10.61
C ALA A 8 1.83 1.19 -11.27
N ALA A 9 1.86 -0.04 -10.79
CA ALA A 9 0.98 -1.10 -11.27
C ALA A 9 -0.51 -0.82 -11.00
N HIS A 10 -0.83 -0.21 -9.85
CA HIS A 10 -2.20 0.17 -9.50
C HIS A 10 -2.71 1.28 -10.40
N GLN A 11 -1.93 2.36 -10.57
CA GLN A 11 -2.26 3.46 -11.47
C GLN A 11 -2.43 2.98 -12.91
N HIS A 12 -1.53 2.13 -13.39
CA HIS A 12 -1.64 1.54 -14.72
C HIS A 12 -2.91 0.69 -14.86
N ALA A 13 -3.31 -0.07 -13.83
CA ALA A 13 -4.56 -0.82 -13.86
C ALA A 13 -5.79 0.10 -13.94
N LEU A 14 -5.78 1.24 -13.24
CA LEU A 14 -6.85 2.23 -13.33
C LEU A 14 -6.92 2.88 -14.71
N MET A 15 -5.78 3.28 -15.28
CA MET A 15 -5.73 3.84 -16.65
C MET A 15 -6.31 2.86 -17.67
N ARG A 16 -5.95 1.57 -17.55
CA ARG A 16 -6.49 0.52 -18.44
C ARG A 16 -7.97 0.26 -18.24
N ALA A 17 -8.51 0.49 -17.03
CA ALA A 17 -9.94 0.39 -16.78
C ALA A 17 -10.71 1.56 -17.42
N ASP A 18 -10.12 2.75 -17.44
CA ASP A 18 -10.69 3.95 -18.07
C ASP A 18 -10.71 3.82 -19.60
N ASP A 19 -9.63 3.29 -20.19
CA ASP A 19 -9.51 3.02 -21.62
C ASP A 19 -10.30 1.79 -22.11
N ALA A 20 -10.93 1.03 -21.21
CA ALA A 20 -11.55 -0.24 -21.56
C ALA A 20 -12.83 -0.05 -22.39
N LEU A 21 -12.84 -0.64 -23.58
CA LEU A 21 -14.00 -0.60 -24.49
C LEU A 21 -15.13 -1.56 -24.09
N SER A 22 -14.84 -2.53 -23.22
CA SER A 22 -15.82 -3.53 -22.75
C SER A 22 -16.02 -3.46 -21.24
N PRO A 23 -17.26 -3.66 -20.75
CA PRO A 23 -17.53 -3.74 -19.31
C PRO A 23 -16.74 -4.85 -18.62
N GLY A 24 -16.50 -5.97 -19.32
CA GLY A 24 -15.74 -7.11 -18.79
C GLY A 24 -14.26 -6.76 -18.57
N ASP A 25 -13.62 -6.11 -19.55
CA ASP A 25 -12.23 -5.69 -19.43
C ASP A 25 -12.09 -4.59 -18.38
N ARG A 26 -13.02 -3.64 -18.34
CA ARG A 26 -13.08 -2.63 -17.28
C ARG A 26 -13.15 -3.29 -15.90
N HIS A 27 -14.06 -4.24 -15.71
CA HIS A 27 -14.20 -4.95 -14.43
C HIS A 27 -12.94 -5.73 -14.05
N ARG A 28 -12.30 -6.40 -15.01
CA ARG A 28 -11.03 -7.12 -14.80
C ARG A 28 -9.91 -6.17 -14.37
N HIS A 29 -9.79 -5.01 -15.01
CA HIS A 29 -8.79 -4.00 -14.67
C HIS A 29 -9.03 -3.39 -13.28
N LEU A 30 -10.29 -3.09 -12.94
CA LEU A 30 -10.67 -2.61 -11.61
C LEU A 30 -10.39 -3.65 -10.52
N SER A 31 -10.72 -4.92 -10.76
CA SER A 31 -10.44 -6.01 -9.82
C SER A 31 -8.94 -6.14 -9.54
N ARG A 32 -8.11 -5.96 -10.58
CA ARG A 32 -6.65 -5.92 -10.42
C ARG A 32 -6.19 -4.70 -9.63
N ALA A 33 -6.76 -3.52 -9.87
CA ALA A 33 -6.44 -2.31 -9.14
C ALA A 33 -6.79 -2.47 -7.64
N ASP A 34 -7.96 -3.02 -7.32
CA ASP A 34 -8.41 -3.26 -5.96
C ASP A 34 -7.49 -4.24 -5.20
N ALA A 35 -7.12 -5.35 -5.84
CA ALA A 35 -6.15 -6.29 -5.26
C ALA A 35 -4.79 -5.64 -4.96
N LEU A 36 -4.33 -4.70 -5.79
CA LEU A 36 -3.10 -3.95 -5.54
C LEU A 36 -3.27 -2.95 -4.38
N ALA A 37 -4.42 -2.26 -4.31
CA ALA A 37 -4.73 -1.34 -3.22
C ALA A 37 -4.75 -2.06 -1.86
N GLY A 38 -5.35 -3.25 -1.80
CA GLY A 38 -5.35 -4.08 -0.59
C GLY A 38 -3.93 -4.47 -0.15
N ARG A 39 -3.07 -4.87 -1.10
CA ARG A 39 -1.67 -5.21 -0.79
C ARG A 39 -0.86 -4.02 -0.31
N ILE A 40 -1.06 -2.85 -0.92
CA ILE A 40 -0.42 -1.58 -0.52
C ILE A 40 -0.84 -1.22 0.91
N SER A 41 -2.15 -1.25 1.19
CA SER A 41 -2.70 -0.93 2.50
C SER A 41 -2.15 -1.83 3.61
N LEU A 42 -2.13 -3.15 3.37
CA LEU A 42 -1.56 -4.12 4.31
C LEU A 42 -0.07 -3.84 4.60
N PHE A 43 0.69 -3.56 3.54
CA PHE A 43 2.12 -3.27 3.68
C PHE A 43 2.37 -1.99 4.48
N GLN A 44 1.64 -0.91 4.18
CA GLN A 44 1.75 0.35 4.90
C GLN A 44 1.31 0.22 6.37
N HIS A 45 0.26 -0.54 6.65
CA HIS A 45 -0.16 -0.82 8.02
C HIS A 45 0.94 -1.55 8.81
N THR A 46 1.56 -2.55 8.18
CA THR A 46 2.68 -3.29 8.78
C THR A 46 3.88 -2.39 9.05
N LEU A 47 4.24 -1.51 8.12
CA LEU A 47 5.31 -0.53 8.33
C LEU A 47 4.99 0.44 9.48
N GLY A 48 3.75 0.91 9.55
CA GLY A 48 3.30 1.79 10.63
C GLY A 48 3.38 1.11 12.00
N ALA A 49 2.92 -0.14 12.10
CA ALA A 49 3.04 -0.94 13.32
C ALA A 49 4.51 -1.13 13.74
N ALA A 50 5.39 -1.46 12.80
CA ALA A 50 6.81 -1.62 13.06
C ALA A 50 7.46 -0.30 13.54
N ALA A 51 7.12 0.83 12.90
CA ALA A 51 7.61 2.14 13.30
C ALA A 51 7.13 2.55 14.71
N ALA A 52 5.87 2.30 15.03
CA ALA A 52 5.32 2.56 16.36
C ALA A 52 6.02 1.73 17.45
N CYS A 53 6.28 0.45 17.20
CA CYS A 53 7.05 -0.40 18.11
C CYS A 53 8.48 0.14 18.31
N ALA A 54 9.15 0.55 17.23
CA ALA A 54 10.50 1.11 17.30
C ALA A 54 10.54 2.39 18.13
N TRP A 55 9.56 3.29 17.97
CA TRP A 55 9.45 4.50 18.80
C TRP A 55 9.19 4.19 20.27
N SER A 56 8.30 3.26 20.58
CA SER A 56 8.03 2.86 21.96
C SER A 56 9.28 2.29 22.63
N MET A 57 10.01 1.41 21.94
CA MET A 57 11.30 0.88 22.44
C MET A 57 12.33 1.98 22.64
N HIS A 58 12.41 2.96 21.72
CA HIS A 58 13.34 4.08 21.84
C HIS A 58 13.06 4.92 23.09
N GLN A 59 11.80 5.24 23.39
CA GLN A 59 11.41 5.99 24.58
C GLN A 59 11.72 5.24 25.89
N LEU A 60 11.55 3.92 25.89
CA LEU A 60 11.90 3.08 27.05
C LEU A 60 13.42 2.96 27.25
N ALA A 61 14.19 3.04 26.17
CA ALA A 61 15.65 2.93 26.20
C ALA A 61 16.35 4.26 26.54
N THR A 62 15.70 5.40 26.35
CA THR A 62 16.21 6.70 26.79
C THR A 62 15.96 6.89 28.29
N PRO A 63 17.00 6.88 29.16
CA PRO A 63 16.81 7.18 30.57
C PRO A 63 16.33 8.64 30.72
N PRO A 64 15.47 8.94 31.71
CA PRO A 64 15.06 10.32 31.97
C PRO A 64 16.30 11.15 32.29
N VAL A 65 16.48 12.28 31.61
CA VAL A 65 17.48 13.26 32.01
C VAL A 65 17.01 13.86 33.35
N ALA A 66 17.84 13.72 34.38
CA ALA A 66 17.59 14.25 35.71
C ALA A 66 17.82 15.77 35.76
#